data_AF-A0A495S006-F1
#
_entry.id   AF-A0A495S006-F1
#
_cell.length_a   1.000
_cell.length_b   1.000
_cell.length_c   1.000
_cell.angle_alpha   90.00
_cell.angle_beta   90.00
_cell.angle_gamma   90.00
#
_symmetry.space_group_name_H-M   'P 1'
#
loop_
_entity.id
_entity.type
_entity.pdbx_description
1 polymer ?
#
loop_
_entity_poly.entity_id
_entity_poly.type
_entity_poly.pdbx_seq_one_letter_code
_entity_poly.pdbx_strand_id
1 'polypeptide(L)'
;MKATQHIKRISIETVCILYVLLFDYAAISKLLDFENFQVQLGQSPLLSAFASWVSWGVPIIEIFIALTLLIPRYRVIGLFAAFSLMVMFTSYIIIILNFSSFVPCSCGGILDKLGWTEHLVFNSAFVLIALIGILLLTSTKLADNTRKRNSIFITVPALLVTSIAVVVLLFVLSEDIIHHRNNFIRRFPHYPATEIRQKDLKYNSYYFAGTIPGKIYLGNYTTPFQITVADTLLKTINKHNIQLDRVDFSFHSAEIRVLDSSFYLFDGTVPCIYRGKTANWKAKLQAPIAIRYTLAEPVDTNTVVFRAFAPKTGENILGLFKLATENTTDFKPKLLEKQIDGIFDTDGMLKYDKVKRSVVYLYKYRNQFISTDQNLSVVSRGKTIDTFSIAKIQVKYLPASKQRKMSTPPFVVNKTIAVHNNLLYVASALPGKFEAIELWDAATIIDVYDLSNNSYLFSFPIYNVKKEKMKSFIVQGNLLFAIVGTHLVLYKLNPLFKSNLKK
;
A
#
# COMPACT_ATOMS: atom_id res chain seq x y z
N MET A 1 -26.12 3.50 60.69
CA MET A 1 -25.89 4.62 59.73
C MET A 1 -24.41 4.96 59.51
N LYS A 2 -23.56 5.11 60.55
CA LYS A 2 -22.13 5.49 60.38
C LYS A 2 -21.28 4.44 59.63
N ALA A 3 -21.46 3.15 59.89
CA ALA A 3 -20.72 2.08 59.21
C ALA A 3 -20.95 2.06 57.68
N THR A 4 -22.21 2.25 57.24
CA THR A 4 -22.57 2.31 55.81
C THR A 4 -21.94 3.52 55.09
N GLN A 5 -21.82 4.67 55.78
CA GLN A 5 -21.12 5.84 55.22
C GLN A 5 -19.60 5.62 55.14
N HIS A 6 -19.02 4.94 56.14
CA HIS A 6 -17.59 4.63 56.14
C HIS A 6 -17.20 3.67 55.00
N ILE A 7 -17.99 2.62 54.77
CA ILE A 7 -17.78 1.67 53.67
C ILE A 7 -17.87 2.38 52.33
N LYS A 8 -18.91 3.21 52.10
CA LYS A 8 -19.05 3.99 50.86
C LYS A 8 -17.84 4.88 50.59
N ARG A 9 -17.30 5.55 51.62
CA ARG A 9 -16.11 6.40 51.49
C ARG A 9 -14.87 5.61 51.10
N ILE A 10 -14.61 4.48 51.78
CA ILE A 10 -13.48 3.59 51.45
C ILE A 10 -13.61 3.07 50.02
N SER A 11 -14.81 2.65 49.61
CA SER A 11 -15.05 2.17 48.24
C SER A 11 -14.73 3.26 47.20
N ILE A 12 -15.17 4.50 47.41
CA ILE A 12 -14.86 5.62 46.50
C ILE A 12 -13.35 5.88 46.45
N GLU A 13 -12.68 5.92 47.60
CA GLU A 13 -11.21 6.13 47.66
C GLU A 13 -10.46 5.01 46.93
N THR A 14 -10.90 3.76 47.12
CA THR A 14 -10.33 2.59 46.43
C THR A 14 -10.50 2.70 44.92
N VAL A 15 -11.70 3.04 44.44
CA VAL A 15 -11.97 3.24 43.00
C VAL A 15 -11.09 4.34 42.42
N CYS A 16 -10.97 5.49 43.10
CA CYS A 16 -10.11 6.57 42.64
C CYS A 16 -8.64 6.15 42.56
N ILE A 17 -8.11 5.46 43.58
CA ILE A 17 -6.72 5.00 43.60
C ILE A 17 -6.45 3.98 42.48
N LEU A 18 -7.36 3.03 42.25
CA LEU A 18 -7.24 2.07 41.14
C LEU A 18 -7.11 2.75 39.78
N TYR A 19 -7.92 3.78 39.53
CA TYR A 19 -7.85 4.54 38.29
C TYR A 19 -6.60 5.39 38.15
N VAL A 20 -6.14 6.01 39.25
CA VAL A 20 -4.88 6.76 39.27
C VAL A 20 -3.72 5.85 38.90
N LEU A 21 -3.61 4.69 39.57
CA LEU A 21 -2.56 3.72 39.27
C LEU A 21 -2.61 3.22 37.83
N LEU A 22 -3.81 2.92 37.31
CA LEU A 22 -3.98 2.47 35.94
C LEU A 22 -3.53 3.53 34.93
N PHE A 23 -4.03 4.76 35.03
CA PHE A 23 -3.75 5.80 34.05
C PHE A 23 -2.33 6.35 34.16
N ASP A 24 -1.79 6.49 35.37
CA ASP A 24 -0.39 6.91 35.53
C ASP A 24 0.57 5.88 34.93
N TYR A 25 0.35 4.60 35.24
CA TYR A 25 1.15 3.52 34.65
C TYR A 25 1.05 3.51 33.11
N ALA A 26 -0.18 3.58 32.59
CA ALA A 26 -0.43 3.52 31.16
C ALA A 26 0.13 4.74 30.42
N ALA A 27 0.10 5.94 31.01
CA ALA A 27 0.64 7.14 30.41
C ALA A 27 2.18 7.13 30.44
N ILE A 28 2.79 6.79 31.58
CA ILE A 28 4.24 6.74 31.72
C ILE A 28 4.84 5.69 30.77
N SER A 29 4.24 4.50 30.69
CA SER A 29 4.72 3.46 29.76
C SER A 29 4.70 3.92 28.30
N LYS A 30 3.65 4.65 27.87
CA LYS A 30 3.55 5.20 26.51
C LYS A 30 4.55 6.33 26.26
N LEU A 31 4.84 7.15 27.26
CA LEU A 31 5.79 8.26 27.14
C LEU A 31 7.25 7.77 27.13
N LEU A 32 7.56 6.71 27.90
CA LEU A 32 8.89 6.10 27.91
C LEU A 32 9.23 5.42 26.59
N ASP A 33 8.24 4.81 25.92
CA ASP A 33 8.41 4.13 24.63
C ASP A 33 7.58 4.81 23.52
N PHE A 34 7.69 6.14 23.43
CA PHE A 34 6.83 6.98 22.60
C PHE A 34 6.95 6.67 21.11
N GLU A 35 8.16 6.40 20.60
CA GLU A 35 8.38 6.12 19.18
C GLU A 35 7.66 4.84 18.75
N ASN A 36 7.82 3.75 19.52
CA ASN A 36 7.13 2.49 19.24
C ASN A 36 5.61 2.64 19.41
N PHE A 37 5.14 3.35 20.44
CA PHE A 37 3.72 3.62 20.62
C PHE A 37 3.13 4.37 19.41
N GLN A 38 3.82 5.38 18.89
CA GLN A 38 3.39 6.12 17.71
C GLN A 38 3.38 5.24 16.46
N VAL A 39 4.40 4.39 16.26
CA VAL A 39 4.46 3.44 15.13
C VAL A 39 3.31 2.44 15.21
N GLN A 40 3.03 1.86 16.39
CA GLN A 40 1.93 0.92 16.60
C GLN A 40 0.56 1.56 16.33
N LEU A 41 0.35 2.81 16.79
CA LEU A 41 -0.85 3.59 16.44
C LEU A 41 -0.93 3.83 14.92
N GLY A 42 0.21 4.09 14.28
CA GLY A 42 0.35 4.23 12.83
C GLY A 42 0.03 2.95 12.05
N GLN A 43 0.08 1.79 12.71
CA GLN A 43 -0.30 0.50 12.13
C GLN A 43 -1.76 0.11 12.44
N SER A 44 -2.40 0.77 13.40
CA SER A 44 -3.81 0.54 13.74
C SER A 44 -4.72 1.13 12.65
N PRO A 45 -5.57 0.33 11.98
CA PRO A 45 -6.39 0.81 10.88
C PRO A 45 -7.32 1.98 11.26
N LEU A 46 -7.80 2.04 12.51
CA LEU A 46 -8.67 3.11 13.00
C LEU A 46 -7.90 4.40 13.34
N LEU A 47 -6.67 4.28 13.85
CA LEU A 47 -5.94 5.41 14.42
C LEU A 47 -4.79 5.90 13.54
N SER A 48 -4.44 5.19 12.47
CA SER A 48 -3.22 5.51 11.72
C SER A 48 -3.23 6.91 11.11
N ALA A 49 -4.38 7.36 10.59
CA ALA A 49 -4.56 8.74 10.09
C ALA A 49 -4.35 9.80 11.19
N PHE A 50 -4.59 9.45 12.46
CA PHE A 50 -4.52 10.33 13.62
C PHE A 50 -3.36 10.01 14.56
N ALA A 51 -2.47 9.07 14.19
CA ALA A 51 -1.48 8.48 15.09
C ALA A 51 -0.61 9.54 15.77
N SER A 52 -0.20 10.60 15.05
CA SER A 52 0.61 11.68 15.62
C SER A 52 -0.11 12.52 16.67
N TRP A 53 -1.41 12.77 16.50
CA TRP A 53 -2.20 13.54 17.47
C TRP A 53 -2.59 12.68 18.66
N VAL A 54 -3.00 11.43 18.39
CA VAL A 54 -3.44 10.47 19.41
C VAL A 54 -2.27 10.03 20.29
N SER A 55 -1.06 9.90 19.74
CA SER A 55 0.12 9.48 20.51
C SER A 55 0.48 10.46 21.63
N TRP A 56 0.24 11.76 21.43
CA TRP A 56 0.36 12.78 22.48
C TRP A 56 -0.91 12.93 23.31
N GLY A 57 -2.07 12.96 22.66
CA GLY A 57 -3.35 13.25 23.31
C GLY A 57 -3.74 12.23 24.39
N VAL A 58 -3.51 10.94 24.13
CA VAL A 58 -3.92 9.88 25.05
C VAL A 58 -3.15 9.95 26.38
N PRO A 59 -1.80 9.95 26.42
CA PRO A 59 -1.06 10.07 27.69
C PRO A 59 -1.38 11.36 28.46
N ILE A 60 -1.58 12.49 27.76
CA ILE A 60 -1.93 13.77 28.40
C ILE A 60 -3.29 13.67 29.09
N ILE A 61 -4.30 13.10 28.41
CA ILE A 61 -5.64 12.91 28.99
C ILE A 61 -5.59 11.92 30.16
N GLU A 62 -4.82 10.83 30.05
CA GLU A 62 -4.63 9.85 31.13
C GLU A 62 -4.06 10.51 32.40
N ILE A 63 -2.98 11.28 32.28
CA ILE A 63 -2.38 12.03 33.41
C ILE A 63 -3.36 13.06 33.97
N PHE A 64 -4.04 13.80 33.09
CA PHE A 64 -5.02 14.80 33.52
C PHE A 64 -6.15 14.16 34.34
N ILE A 65 -6.68 13.02 33.90
CA ILE A 65 -7.71 12.28 34.64
C ILE A 65 -7.17 11.82 35.99
N ALA A 66 -5.97 11.24 36.05
CA ALA A 66 -5.34 10.82 37.31
C ALA A 66 -5.22 11.99 38.31
N LEU A 67 -4.75 13.16 37.85
CA LEU A 67 -4.66 14.37 38.68
C LEU A 67 -6.03 14.84 39.20
N THR A 68 -7.07 14.81 38.36
CA THR A 68 -8.44 15.19 38.80
C THR A 68 -9.05 14.22 39.81
N LEU A 69 -8.64 12.94 39.80
CA LEU A 69 -9.09 11.92 40.75
C LEU A 69 -8.37 12.03 42.11
N LEU A 70 -7.12 12.49 42.12
CA LEU A 70 -6.36 12.74 43.35
C LEU A 70 -6.99 13.85 44.19
N ILE A 71 -7.49 14.91 43.54
CA ILE A 71 -8.08 16.08 44.23
C ILE A 71 -9.55 15.82 44.58
N PRO A 72 -9.94 15.75 45.88
CA PRO A 72 -11.31 15.38 46.31
C PRO A 72 -12.43 16.25 45.73
N ARG A 73 -12.12 17.52 45.44
CA ARG A 73 -13.04 18.47 44.80
C ARG A 73 -13.44 18.05 43.39
N TYR A 74 -12.50 17.49 42.62
CA TYR A 74 -12.66 17.19 41.19
C TYR A 74 -12.99 15.72 40.89
N ARG A 75 -13.04 14.83 41.90
CA ARG A 75 -13.34 13.40 41.75
C ARG A 75 -14.58 13.05 40.91
N VAL A 76 -15.64 13.87 40.97
CA VAL A 76 -16.84 13.63 40.15
C VAL A 76 -16.51 13.77 38.67
N ILE A 77 -15.83 14.85 38.30
CA ILE A 77 -15.40 15.11 36.92
C ILE A 77 -14.41 14.04 36.48
N GLY A 78 -13.44 13.71 37.35
CA GLY A 78 -12.46 12.65 37.07
C GLY A 78 -13.10 11.29 36.80
N LEU A 79 -14.13 10.89 37.56
CA LEU A 79 -14.81 9.61 37.34
C LEU A 79 -15.64 9.60 36.04
N PHE A 80 -16.31 10.70 35.68
CA PHE A 80 -17.01 10.80 34.39
C PHE A 80 -16.04 10.81 33.20
N ALA A 81 -14.88 11.45 33.35
CA ALA A 81 -13.83 11.44 32.33
C ALA A 81 -13.20 10.05 32.20
N ALA A 82 -12.89 9.38 33.32
CA ALA A 82 -12.41 8.00 33.36
C ALA A 82 -13.40 7.03 32.71
N PHE A 83 -14.70 7.16 33.03
CA PHE A 83 -15.76 6.37 32.39
C PHE A 83 -15.76 6.55 30.87
N SER A 84 -15.79 7.80 30.40
CA SER A 84 -15.79 8.10 28.96
C SER A 84 -14.54 7.55 28.25
N LEU A 85 -13.34 7.76 28.81
CA LEU A 85 -12.11 7.27 28.21
C LEU A 85 -12.07 5.73 28.14
N MET A 86 -12.50 5.04 29.21
CA MET A 86 -12.58 3.58 29.21
C MET A 86 -13.62 3.05 28.22
N VAL A 87 -14.76 3.72 28.05
CA VAL A 87 -15.75 3.38 27.02
C VAL A 87 -15.14 3.56 25.62
N MET A 88 -14.39 4.65 25.38
CA MET A 88 -13.72 4.87 24.09
C MET A 88 -12.71 3.77 23.79
N PHE A 89 -11.85 3.40 24.75
CA PHE A 89 -10.90 2.28 24.59
C PHE A 89 -11.59 0.94 24.37
N THR A 90 -12.70 0.68 25.08
CA THR A 90 -13.51 -0.53 24.90
C THR A 90 -14.12 -0.58 23.50
N SER A 91 -14.72 0.52 23.05
CA SER A 91 -15.33 0.66 21.72
C SER A 91 -14.29 0.48 20.62
N TYR A 92 -13.10 1.05 20.79
CA TYR A 92 -11.96 0.87 19.89
C TYR A 92 -11.58 -0.60 19.72
N ILE A 93 -11.44 -1.35 20.83
CA ILE A 93 -11.11 -2.78 20.79
C ILE A 93 -12.23 -3.57 20.09
N ILE A 94 -13.49 -3.29 20.40
CA ILE A 94 -14.64 -3.96 19.76
C ILE A 94 -14.62 -3.73 18.24
N ILE A 95 -14.38 -2.49 17.81
CA ILE A 95 -14.34 -2.16 16.38
C ILE A 95 -13.19 -2.90 15.69
N ILE A 96 -12.00 -2.92 16.29
CA ILE A 96 -10.86 -3.66 15.73
C ILE A 96 -11.15 -5.15 15.63
N LEU A 97 -11.70 -5.77 16.67
CA LEU A 97 -11.93 -7.22 16.68
C LEU A 97 -13.02 -7.69 15.70
N ASN A 98 -13.98 -6.82 15.35
CA ASN A 98 -15.14 -7.21 14.53
C ASN A 98 -15.12 -6.63 13.11
N PHE A 99 -14.50 -5.47 12.90
CA PHE A 99 -14.57 -4.72 11.64
C PHE A 99 -13.21 -4.47 10.99
N SER A 100 -12.10 -4.68 11.70
CA SER A 100 -10.78 -4.53 11.10
C SER A 100 -10.40 -5.77 10.28
N SER A 101 -9.76 -5.53 9.14
CA SER A 101 -9.18 -6.60 8.30
C SER A 101 -7.99 -7.30 8.94
N PHE A 102 -7.40 -6.71 9.98
CA PHE A 102 -6.34 -7.31 10.79
C PHE A 102 -6.26 -6.66 12.18
N VAL A 103 -5.77 -7.41 13.16
CA VAL A 103 -5.59 -6.94 14.53
C VAL A 103 -4.10 -6.60 14.73
N PRO A 104 -3.73 -5.35 15.09
CA PRO A 104 -2.33 -4.98 15.32
C PRO A 104 -1.78 -5.66 16.59
N CYS A 105 -0.47 -5.53 16.83
CA CYS A 105 0.10 -5.89 18.14
C CYS A 105 -0.49 -4.99 19.25
N SER A 106 -0.60 -5.52 20.49
CA SER A 106 -1.16 -4.78 21.62
C SER A 106 -0.21 -3.63 22.04
N CYS A 107 -0.76 -2.50 22.52
CA CYS A 107 -0.03 -1.23 22.76
C CYS A 107 -0.07 -0.77 24.24
N GLY A 108 0.10 -1.68 25.21
CA GLY A 108 -0.14 -1.50 26.64
C GLY A 108 1.03 -1.71 27.63
N GLY A 109 2.29 -1.88 27.21
CA GLY A 109 3.42 -2.04 28.15
C GLY A 109 3.39 -3.40 28.88
N ILE A 110 3.27 -3.46 30.22
CA ILE A 110 3.05 -4.74 30.94
C ILE A 110 1.73 -5.39 30.50
N LEU A 111 0.77 -4.60 30.04
CA LEU A 111 -0.45 -5.12 29.42
C LEU A 111 -0.19 -5.65 28.00
N ASP A 112 0.97 -5.42 27.35
CA ASP A 112 1.32 -6.02 26.04
C ASP A 112 1.27 -7.54 26.02
N LYS A 113 1.36 -8.17 27.21
CA LYS A 113 1.27 -9.62 27.35
C LYS A 113 -0.17 -10.15 27.38
N LEU A 114 -1.17 -9.29 27.53
CA LEU A 114 -2.56 -9.69 27.49
C LEU A 114 -3.04 -9.77 26.04
N GLY A 115 -3.79 -10.82 25.71
CA GLY A 115 -4.48 -10.91 24.43
C GLY A 115 -5.61 -9.88 24.33
N TRP A 116 -6.06 -9.60 23.10
CA TRP A 116 -7.08 -8.58 22.85
C TRP A 116 -8.41 -8.84 23.58
N THR A 117 -8.76 -10.11 23.75
CA THR A 117 -9.93 -10.55 24.53
C THR A 117 -9.77 -10.23 26.01
N GLU A 118 -8.59 -10.46 26.57
CA GLU A 118 -8.27 -10.17 27.97
C GLU A 118 -8.26 -8.65 28.21
N HIS A 119 -7.71 -7.87 27.28
CA HIS A 119 -7.82 -6.40 27.31
C HIS A 119 -9.28 -5.93 27.27
N LEU A 120 -10.12 -6.55 26.44
CA LEU A 120 -11.54 -6.18 26.36
C LEU A 120 -12.26 -6.45 27.69
N VAL A 121 -12.00 -7.60 28.31
CA VAL A 121 -12.56 -7.95 29.63
C VAL A 121 -12.05 -6.99 30.70
N PHE A 122 -10.75 -6.71 30.71
CA PHE A 122 -10.15 -5.75 31.64
C PHE A 122 -10.78 -4.36 31.52
N ASN A 123 -10.86 -3.82 30.30
CA ASN A 123 -11.46 -2.51 30.08
C ASN A 123 -12.94 -2.48 30.46
N SER A 124 -13.69 -3.53 30.13
CA SER A 124 -15.11 -3.65 30.49
C SER A 124 -15.31 -3.69 32.01
N ALA A 125 -14.44 -4.37 32.75
CA ALA A 125 -14.46 -4.38 34.20
C ALA A 125 -14.22 -2.98 34.78
N PHE A 126 -13.26 -2.23 34.24
CA PHE A 126 -13.02 -0.85 34.66
C PHE A 126 -14.21 0.07 34.32
N VAL A 127 -14.87 -0.07 33.17
CA VAL A 127 -16.11 0.67 32.87
C VAL A 127 -17.17 0.46 33.96
N LEU A 128 -17.36 -0.78 34.43
CA LEU A 128 -18.28 -1.09 35.53
C LEU A 128 -17.83 -0.49 36.86
N ILE A 129 -16.52 -0.52 37.15
CA ILE A 129 -15.95 0.10 38.36
C ILE A 129 -16.16 1.61 38.37
N ALA A 130 -15.95 2.31 37.24
CA ALA A 130 -16.28 3.73 37.12
C ALA A 130 -17.78 3.99 37.34
N LEU A 131 -18.65 3.17 36.77
CA LEU A 131 -20.10 3.30 36.96
C LEU A 131 -20.48 3.18 38.44
N ILE A 132 -19.95 2.17 39.14
CA ILE A 132 -20.15 2.00 40.59
C ILE A 132 -19.62 3.22 41.35
N GLY A 133 -18.43 3.71 41.01
CA GLY A 133 -17.84 4.92 41.60
C GLY A 133 -18.73 6.16 41.43
N ILE A 134 -19.26 6.38 40.22
CA ILE A 134 -20.19 7.48 39.91
C ILE A 134 -21.46 7.37 40.75
N LEU A 135 -22.09 6.19 40.80
CA LEU A 135 -23.32 5.96 41.56
C LEU A 135 -23.11 6.15 43.08
N LEU A 136 -21.99 5.67 43.63
CA LEU A 136 -21.66 5.84 45.05
C LEU A 136 -21.34 7.29 45.42
N LEU A 137 -20.52 7.97 44.60
CA LEU A 137 -20.12 9.35 44.86
C LEU A 137 -21.28 10.33 44.71
N THR A 138 -22.17 10.07 43.76
CA THR A 138 -23.37 10.89 43.59
C THR A 138 -24.42 10.63 44.67
N SER A 139 -24.60 9.38 45.10
CA SER A 139 -25.46 9.05 46.25
C SER A 139 -25.04 9.77 47.54
N THR A 140 -23.75 10.08 47.71
CA THR A 140 -23.23 10.76 48.92
C THR A 140 -23.27 12.29 48.83
N LYS A 141 -22.99 12.89 47.66
CA LYS A 141 -23.02 14.35 47.47
C LYS A 141 -24.40 14.95 47.17
N LEU A 142 -25.36 14.16 46.68
CA LEU A 142 -26.66 14.66 46.16
C LEU A 142 -27.87 14.26 47.02
N ALA A 143 -27.65 13.89 48.29
CA ALA A 143 -28.70 13.44 49.20
C ALA A 143 -29.86 14.45 49.37
N ASP A 144 -29.63 15.75 49.14
CA ASP A 144 -30.64 16.81 49.32
C ASP A 144 -31.32 17.28 48.02
N ASN A 145 -31.01 16.73 46.83
CA ASN A 145 -31.56 17.24 45.56
C ASN A 145 -31.94 16.15 44.54
N THR A 146 -33.21 15.74 44.58
CA THR A 146 -33.83 14.68 43.75
C THR A 146 -33.70 14.92 42.24
N ARG A 147 -33.81 16.17 41.79
CA ARG A 147 -33.66 16.55 40.36
C ARG A 147 -32.26 16.23 39.83
N LYS A 148 -31.27 16.44 40.69
CA LYS A 148 -29.85 16.31 40.40
C LYS A 148 -29.41 14.84 40.42
N ARG A 149 -30.08 13.99 41.21
CA ARG A 149 -29.98 12.53 41.18
C ARG A 149 -30.57 11.91 39.90
N ASN A 150 -31.75 12.37 39.47
CA ASN A 150 -32.40 11.85 38.26
C ASN A 150 -31.63 12.18 36.97
N SER A 151 -30.85 13.28 36.96
CA SER A 151 -30.00 13.66 35.83
C SER A 151 -28.90 12.62 35.51
N ILE A 152 -28.50 11.78 36.47
CA ILE A 152 -27.45 10.75 36.28
C ILE A 152 -27.92 9.66 35.32
N PHE A 153 -29.18 9.26 35.42
CA PHE A 153 -29.80 8.27 34.55
C PHE A 153 -29.91 8.74 33.10
N ILE A 154 -29.73 10.04 32.83
CA ILE A 154 -29.66 10.60 31.48
C ILE A 154 -28.20 10.82 31.05
N THR A 155 -27.37 11.37 31.94
CA THR A 155 -25.98 11.75 31.62
C THR A 155 -25.07 10.55 31.37
N VAL A 156 -25.18 9.46 32.14
CA VAL A 156 -24.34 8.26 31.92
C VAL A 156 -24.63 7.59 30.58
N PRO A 157 -25.89 7.28 30.21
CA PRO A 157 -26.19 6.75 28.88
C PRO A 157 -25.81 7.71 27.75
N ALA A 158 -26.01 9.01 27.92
CA ALA A 158 -25.59 10.00 26.93
C ALA A 158 -24.08 9.96 26.70
N LEU A 159 -23.27 9.94 27.79
CA LEU A 159 -21.81 9.83 27.69
C LEU A 159 -21.36 8.51 27.05
N LEU A 160 -22.02 7.40 27.36
CA LEU A 160 -21.77 6.11 26.72
C LEU A 160 -21.97 6.22 25.19
N VAL A 161 -23.14 6.70 24.77
CA VAL A 161 -23.50 6.83 23.34
C VAL A 161 -22.55 7.81 22.63
N THR A 162 -22.26 8.95 23.24
CA THR A 162 -21.34 9.95 22.67
C THR A 162 -19.92 9.38 22.54
N SER A 163 -19.41 8.68 23.55
CA SER A 163 -18.08 8.06 23.51
C SER A 163 -17.97 7.03 22.39
N ILE A 164 -18.99 6.18 22.22
CA ILE A 164 -19.05 5.21 21.11
C ILE A 164 -19.12 5.95 19.77
N ALA A 165 -20.00 6.95 19.64
CA ALA A 165 -20.19 7.70 18.40
C ALA A 165 -18.92 8.44 17.96
N VAL A 166 -18.15 9.01 18.89
CA VAL A 166 -16.85 9.64 18.60
C VAL A 166 -15.88 8.62 18.01
N VAL A 167 -15.77 7.42 18.59
CA VAL A 167 -14.86 6.39 18.07
C VAL A 167 -15.31 5.86 16.71
N VAL A 168 -16.61 5.66 16.51
CA VAL A 168 -17.17 5.26 15.20
C VAL A 168 -16.93 6.34 14.14
N LEU A 169 -17.10 7.62 14.48
CA LEU A 169 -16.80 8.72 13.57
C LEU A 169 -15.32 8.76 13.21
N LEU A 170 -14.42 8.63 14.19
CA LEU A 170 -12.98 8.54 13.95
C LEU A 170 -12.62 7.38 13.03
N PHE A 171 -13.26 6.22 13.20
CA PHE A 171 -13.08 5.07 12.33
C PHE A 171 -13.47 5.34 10.88
N VAL A 172 -14.68 5.87 10.65
CA VAL A 172 -15.15 6.17 9.28
C VAL A 172 -14.29 7.24 8.61
N LEU A 173 -13.89 8.28 9.36
CA LEU A 173 -12.99 9.31 8.84
C LEU A 173 -11.59 8.75 8.54
N SER A 174 -11.06 7.86 9.39
CA SER A 174 -9.78 7.21 9.17
C SER A 174 -9.78 6.35 7.90
N GLU A 175 -10.82 5.54 7.69
CA GLU A 175 -10.98 4.72 6.47
C GLU A 175 -10.96 5.59 5.20
N ASP A 176 -11.74 6.68 5.16
CA ASP A 176 -11.74 7.56 3.99
C ASP A 176 -10.36 8.20 3.73
N ILE A 177 -9.70 8.67 4.79
CA ILE A 177 -8.37 9.28 4.69
C ILE A 177 -7.36 8.26 4.14
N ILE A 178 -7.38 7.02 4.62
CA ILE A 178 -6.37 6.02 4.23
C ILE A 178 -6.59 5.50 2.80
N HIS A 179 -7.83 5.45 2.33
CA HIS A 179 -8.13 4.99 0.98
C HIS A 179 -7.98 6.08 -0.09
N HIS A 180 -8.25 7.35 0.24
CA HIS A 180 -8.33 8.44 -0.77
C HIS A 180 -7.42 9.66 -0.50
N ARG A 181 -7.02 9.94 0.75
CA ARG A 181 -6.24 11.14 1.14
C ARG A 181 -4.95 10.78 1.89
N ASN A 182 -4.42 9.60 1.62
CA ASN A 182 -3.43 8.95 2.46
C ASN A 182 -2.11 9.72 2.50
N ASN A 183 -1.64 10.07 3.70
CA ASN A 183 -0.37 10.75 3.95
C ASN A 183 0.81 9.77 4.03
N PHE A 184 0.86 8.83 3.09
CA PHE A 184 1.89 7.79 2.96
C PHE A 184 2.02 6.84 4.17
N ILE A 185 0.86 6.40 4.67
CA ILE A 185 0.71 5.43 5.74
C ILE A 185 0.23 4.11 5.15
N ARG A 186 1.01 3.04 5.36
CA ARG A 186 0.74 1.71 4.82
C ARG A 186 -0.06 0.85 5.78
N ARG A 187 -0.94 0.02 5.22
CA ARG A 187 -1.65 -1.05 5.93
C ARG A 187 -1.07 -2.39 5.52
N PHE A 188 -0.63 -3.18 6.50
CA PHE A 188 -0.09 -4.51 6.29
C PHE A 188 -1.05 -5.56 6.86
N PRO A 189 -1.98 -6.10 6.07
CA PRO A 189 -2.85 -7.17 6.53
C PRO A 189 -2.04 -8.43 6.85
N HIS A 190 -2.68 -9.39 7.51
CA HIS A 190 -2.05 -10.67 7.82
C HIS A 190 -2.02 -11.59 6.57
N TYR A 191 -0.85 -12.17 6.28
CA TYR A 191 -0.60 -13.05 5.13
C TYR A 191 -1.17 -12.60 3.76
N PRO A 192 -0.95 -11.35 3.30
CA PRO A 192 -1.37 -10.88 1.97
C PRO A 192 -0.72 -11.66 0.84
N ALA A 193 0.55 -12.03 1.03
CA ALA A 193 1.35 -12.84 0.13
C ALA A 193 2.13 -13.87 0.96
N THR A 194 1.94 -15.16 0.66
CA THR A 194 2.66 -16.26 1.31
C THR A 194 3.63 -16.87 0.32
N GLU A 195 4.91 -16.95 0.69
CA GLU A 195 5.91 -17.59 -0.16
C GLU A 195 5.63 -19.09 -0.26
N ILE A 196 5.68 -19.63 -1.48
CA ILE A 196 5.47 -21.07 -1.75
C ILE A 196 6.79 -21.74 -2.09
N ARG A 197 7.60 -21.11 -2.94
CA ARG A 197 8.77 -21.75 -3.54
C ARG A 197 9.75 -20.71 -4.10
N GLN A 198 11.03 -21.04 -4.03
CA GLN A 198 12.10 -20.32 -4.73
C GLN A 198 12.80 -21.23 -5.73
N LYS A 199 13.29 -20.66 -6.82
CA LYS A 199 14.16 -21.33 -7.79
C LYS A 199 15.30 -20.41 -8.20
N ASP A 200 16.53 -20.89 -8.04
CA ASP A 200 17.72 -20.18 -8.52
C ASP A 200 17.82 -20.28 -10.05
N LEU A 201 17.74 -19.13 -10.72
CA LEU A 201 17.88 -18.98 -12.18
C LEU A 201 19.35 -18.96 -12.64
N LYS A 202 20.32 -18.99 -11.70
CA LYS A 202 21.78 -18.90 -11.93
C LYS A 202 22.29 -17.55 -12.41
N TYR A 203 21.47 -16.79 -13.13
CA TYR A 203 21.83 -15.49 -13.68
C TYR A 203 20.85 -14.41 -13.23
N ASN A 204 21.32 -13.17 -13.16
CA ASN A 204 20.55 -12.02 -12.68
C ASN A 204 20.04 -11.12 -13.84
N SER A 205 20.17 -11.61 -15.09
CA SER A 205 19.83 -10.94 -16.35
C SER A 205 18.43 -11.26 -16.87
N TYR A 206 17.64 -12.01 -16.10
CA TYR A 206 16.27 -12.37 -16.44
C TYR A 206 15.28 -11.22 -16.21
N TYR A 207 14.26 -11.14 -17.06
CA TYR A 207 13.09 -10.27 -16.91
C TYR A 207 11.82 -11.03 -17.29
N PHE A 208 10.66 -10.57 -16.81
CA PHE A 208 9.37 -11.16 -17.18
C PHE A 208 8.97 -10.75 -18.60
N ALA A 209 8.85 -11.74 -19.49
CA ALA A 209 8.32 -11.55 -20.84
C ALA A 209 6.79 -11.66 -20.88
N GLY A 210 6.16 -12.34 -19.92
CA GLY A 210 4.71 -12.40 -19.81
C GLY A 210 4.22 -13.66 -19.12
N THR A 211 2.90 -13.78 -19.01
CA THR A 211 2.22 -14.92 -18.39
C THR A 211 0.96 -15.31 -19.16
N ILE A 212 0.62 -16.60 -19.12
CA ILE A 212 -0.66 -17.18 -19.55
C ILE A 212 -1.07 -18.26 -18.55
N PRO A 213 -2.35 -18.68 -18.47
CA PRO A 213 -2.77 -19.77 -17.59
C PRO A 213 -1.82 -20.98 -17.66
N GLY A 214 -1.20 -21.31 -16.51
CA GLY A 214 -0.27 -22.45 -16.37
C GLY A 214 1.18 -22.21 -16.78
N LYS A 215 1.55 -21.08 -17.39
CA LYS A 215 2.95 -20.80 -17.80
C LYS A 215 3.39 -19.37 -17.53
N ILE A 216 4.65 -19.24 -17.14
CA ILE A 216 5.36 -17.97 -17.06
C ILE A 216 6.51 -17.96 -18.08
N TYR A 217 6.77 -16.78 -18.65
CA TYR A 217 7.79 -16.57 -19.66
C TYR A 217 8.82 -15.57 -19.15
N LEU A 218 10.09 -15.95 -19.22
CA LEU A 218 11.23 -15.11 -18.87
C LEU A 218 12.09 -14.88 -20.09
N GLY A 219 12.35 -13.62 -20.42
CA GLY A 219 13.40 -13.24 -21.34
C GLY A 219 14.71 -13.01 -20.59
N ASN A 220 15.79 -12.80 -21.33
CA ASN A 220 17.12 -12.62 -20.75
C ASN A 220 17.90 -11.57 -21.54
N TYR A 221 18.36 -10.52 -20.86
CA TYR A 221 19.11 -9.41 -21.48
C TYR A 221 20.43 -9.84 -22.11
N THR A 222 21.06 -10.90 -21.60
CA THR A 222 22.34 -11.43 -22.12
C THR A 222 22.16 -12.45 -23.24
N THR A 223 20.97 -13.02 -23.39
CA THR A 223 20.64 -14.01 -24.43
C THR A 223 19.27 -13.67 -25.05
N PRO A 224 19.14 -12.56 -25.80
CA PRO A 224 17.86 -11.98 -26.19
C PRO A 224 17.02 -12.84 -27.15
N PHE A 225 17.64 -13.82 -27.83
CA PHE A 225 16.95 -14.79 -28.70
C PHE A 225 16.64 -16.12 -28.00
N GLN A 226 16.73 -16.16 -26.67
CA GLN A 226 16.32 -17.30 -25.87
C GLN A 226 15.20 -16.89 -24.91
N ILE A 227 14.17 -17.74 -24.82
CA ILE A 227 13.10 -17.59 -23.85
C ILE A 227 13.08 -18.78 -22.91
N THR A 228 12.89 -18.50 -21.62
CA THR A 228 12.73 -19.52 -20.59
C THR A 228 11.26 -19.62 -20.22
N VAL A 229 10.70 -20.83 -20.27
CA VAL A 229 9.30 -21.14 -19.98
C VAL A 229 9.25 -22.00 -18.73
N ALA A 230 8.54 -21.55 -17.71
CA ALA A 230 8.30 -22.34 -16.51
C ALA A 230 6.81 -22.57 -16.28
N ASP A 231 6.44 -23.68 -15.66
CA ASP A 231 5.07 -23.84 -15.14
C ASP A 231 4.87 -22.94 -13.90
N THR A 232 3.61 -22.65 -13.59
CA THR A 232 3.26 -21.74 -12.48
C THR A 232 3.62 -22.26 -11.08
N LEU A 233 3.97 -23.54 -10.93
CA LEU A 233 4.48 -24.13 -9.68
C LEU A 233 6.01 -24.24 -9.66
N LEU A 234 6.69 -23.73 -10.69
CA LEU A 234 8.15 -23.76 -10.86
C LEU A 234 8.74 -25.18 -10.73
N LYS A 235 8.03 -26.21 -11.22
CA LYS A 235 8.51 -27.61 -11.20
C LYS A 235 9.40 -27.91 -12.41
N THR A 236 9.03 -27.37 -13.56
CA THR A 236 9.62 -27.57 -14.88
C THR A 236 10.02 -26.21 -15.44
N ILE A 237 11.23 -26.15 -16.00
CA ILE A 237 11.77 -24.95 -16.61
C ILE A 237 12.48 -25.38 -17.89
N ASN A 238 11.96 -24.95 -19.02
CA ASN A 238 12.49 -25.27 -20.34
C ASN A 238 12.97 -24.00 -21.03
N LYS A 239 13.96 -24.14 -21.92
CA LYS A 239 14.50 -23.05 -22.72
C LYS A 239 14.20 -23.30 -24.18
N HIS A 240 13.84 -22.26 -24.90
CA HIS A 240 13.61 -22.30 -26.34
C HIS A 240 14.38 -21.18 -27.04
N ASN A 241 14.93 -21.49 -28.21
CA ASN A 241 15.58 -20.51 -29.07
C ASN A 241 14.56 -19.94 -30.05
N ILE A 242 14.64 -18.63 -30.27
CA ILE A 242 13.79 -17.89 -31.19
C ILE A 242 14.48 -17.83 -32.54
N GLN A 243 13.75 -18.15 -33.59
CA GLN A 243 14.21 -18.05 -34.98
C GLN A 243 13.53 -16.84 -35.63
N LEU A 244 14.35 -15.91 -36.14
CA LEU A 244 13.89 -14.74 -36.88
C LEU A 244 14.07 -14.99 -38.38
N ASP A 245 13.13 -14.51 -39.20
CA ASP A 245 13.22 -14.58 -40.67
C ASP A 245 14.29 -13.66 -41.26
N ARG A 246 14.64 -12.60 -40.54
CA ARG A 246 15.64 -11.60 -40.91
C ARG A 246 16.46 -11.21 -39.68
N VAL A 247 17.79 -11.11 -39.80
CA VAL A 247 18.73 -10.89 -38.68
C VAL A 247 19.85 -9.88 -38.99
N ASP A 248 19.71 -9.11 -40.07
CA ASP A 248 20.68 -8.10 -40.52
C ASP A 248 20.70 -6.82 -39.66
N PHE A 249 20.04 -6.84 -38.49
CA PHE A 249 20.04 -5.75 -37.52
C PHE A 249 21.09 -5.97 -36.43
N SER A 250 21.75 -4.88 -36.03
CA SER A 250 22.57 -4.87 -34.80
C SER A 250 21.68 -4.59 -33.60
N PHE A 251 21.16 -5.63 -32.97
CA PHE A 251 20.33 -5.50 -31.76
C PHE A 251 21.16 -4.99 -30.57
N HIS A 252 20.61 -4.05 -29.81
CA HIS A 252 21.25 -3.48 -28.61
C HIS A 252 20.44 -3.70 -27.34
N SER A 253 19.11 -3.71 -27.45
CA SER A 253 18.21 -3.81 -26.30
C SER A 253 16.97 -4.64 -26.65
N ALA A 254 17.20 -5.80 -27.28
CA ALA A 254 16.14 -6.69 -27.70
C ALA A 254 15.39 -7.25 -26.48
N GLU A 255 14.09 -7.06 -26.45
CA GLU A 255 13.19 -7.57 -25.41
C GLU A 255 12.06 -8.39 -26.02
N ILE A 256 11.51 -9.30 -25.21
CA ILE A 256 10.43 -10.20 -25.60
C ILE A 256 9.18 -9.87 -24.77
N ARG A 257 8.01 -9.87 -25.39
CA ARG A 257 6.71 -9.93 -24.70
C ARG A 257 5.87 -11.08 -25.22
N VAL A 258 5.13 -11.74 -24.34
CA VAL A 258 4.21 -12.84 -24.67
C VAL A 258 2.77 -12.43 -24.36
N LEU A 259 1.92 -12.52 -25.38
CA LEU A 259 0.48 -12.27 -25.29
C LEU A 259 -0.25 -13.45 -25.94
N ASP A 260 -0.99 -14.18 -25.11
CA ASP A 260 -1.73 -15.38 -25.50
C ASP A 260 -0.85 -16.44 -26.20
N SER A 261 -1.15 -16.75 -27.47
CA SER A 261 -0.39 -17.70 -28.29
C SER A 261 0.70 -17.03 -29.15
N SER A 262 0.84 -15.70 -29.03
CA SER A 262 1.79 -14.90 -29.79
C SER A 262 2.91 -14.37 -28.90
N PHE A 263 4.08 -14.18 -29.50
CA PHE A 263 5.16 -13.44 -28.87
C PHE A 263 5.68 -12.36 -29.81
N TYR A 264 6.30 -11.36 -29.21
CA TYR A 264 6.83 -10.20 -29.89
C TYR A 264 8.26 -10.00 -29.42
N LEU A 265 9.16 -9.73 -30.35
CA LEU A 265 10.52 -9.29 -30.05
C LEU A 265 10.69 -7.87 -30.56
N PHE A 266 11.13 -6.98 -29.66
CA PHE A 266 11.23 -5.55 -29.89
C PHE A 266 12.67 -5.09 -29.68
N ASP A 267 13.16 -4.20 -30.53
CA ASP A 267 14.32 -3.37 -30.19
C ASP A 267 13.97 -1.90 -30.47
N GLY A 268 14.09 -1.06 -29.46
CA GLY A 268 13.76 0.36 -29.56
C GLY A 268 14.85 1.21 -30.22
N THR A 269 16.11 0.73 -30.17
CA THR A 269 17.27 1.39 -30.75
C THR A 269 17.35 1.16 -32.26
N VAL A 270 16.98 -0.06 -32.67
CA VAL A 270 16.76 -0.46 -34.06
C VAL A 270 15.28 -0.76 -34.21
N PRO A 271 14.46 0.21 -34.65
CA PRO A 271 12.99 0.19 -34.52
C PRO A 271 12.35 -0.93 -35.34
N CYS A 272 12.44 -2.14 -34.79
CA CYS A 272 12.01 -3.38 -35.40
C CYS A 272 11.10 -4.13 -34.42
N ILE A 273 10.03 -4.68 -34.96
CA ILE A 273 9.11 -5.52 -34.22
C ILE A 273 8.97 -6.83 -34.97
N TYR A 274 9.34 -7.92 -34.33
CA TYR A 274 9.08 -9.26 -34.81
C TYR A 274 7.83 -9.79 -34.11
N ARG A 275 7.02 -10.55 -34.83
CA ARG A 275 5.86 -11.25 -34.29
C ARG A 275 5.91 -12.72 -34.65
N GLY A 276 5.70 -13.58 -33.68
CA GLY A 276 5.76 -15.04 -33.82
C GLY A 276 4.73 -15.77 -32.97
N LYS A 277 4.69 -17.10 -33.09
CA LYS A 277 3.82 -17.97 -32.29
C LYS A 277 4.62 -18.73 -31.24
N THR A 278 4.08 -18.84 -30.02
CA THR A 278 4.74 -19.59 -28.93
C THR A 278 4.79 -21.10 -29.17
N ALA A 279 4.01 -21.62 -30.12
CA ALA A 279 4.01 -23.02 -30.52
C ALA A 279 5.29 -23.46 -31.25
N ASN A 280 5.96 -22.55 -31.96
CA ASN A 280 7.12 -22.88 -32.80
C ASN A 280 8.33 -21.96 -32.61
N TRP A 281 8.18 -20.86 -31.85
CA TRP A 281 9.24 -19.88 -31.60
C TRP A 281 9.86 -19.28 -32.86
N LYS A 282 9.09 -19.23 -33.95
CA LYS A 282 9.47 -18.56 -35.20
C LYS A 282 8.76 -17.21 -35.28
N ALA A 283 9.50 -16.15 -35.59
CA ALA A 283 8.94 -14.81 -35.74
C ALA A 283 9.31 -14.18 -37.07
N LYS A 284 8.37 -13.37 -37.58
CA LYS A 284 8.55 -12.58 -38.79
C LYS A 284 8.67 -11.10 -38.46
N LEU A 285 9.57 -10.41 -39.16
CA LEU A 285 9.65 -8.96 -39.10
C LEU A 285 8.31 -8.36 -39.54
N GLN A 286 7.72 -7.51 -38.69
CA GLN A 286 6.61 -6.65 -39.07
C GLN A 286 7.16 -5.43 -39.79
N ALA A 287 6.35 -4.73 -40.59
CA ALA A 287 6.83 -3.62 -41.41
C ALA A 287 7.74 -2.66 -40.61
N PRO A 288 8.81 -2.09 -41.20
CA PRO A 288 9.74 -1.24 -40.47
C PRO A 288 9.02 -0.09 -39.75
N ILE A 289 9.38 0.17 -38.50
CA ILE A 289 8.79 1.26 -37.75
C ILE A 289 9.67 2.48 -37.94
N ALA A 290 9.08 3.56 -38.47
CA ALA A 290 9.82 4.79 -38.77
C ALA A 290 10.26 5.59 -37.54
N ILE A 291 9.89 5.14 -36.33
CA ILE A 291 10.07 5.88 -35.07
C ILE A 291 10.77 5.00 -34.03
N ARG A 292 11.81 5.53 -33.39
CA ARG A 292 12.45 4.92 -32.23
C ARG A 292 11.55 5.01 -31.00
N TYR A 293 11.49 3.94 -30.23
CA TYR A 293 10.71 3.85 -28.99
C TYR A 293 11.56 3.33 -27.85
N THR A 294 11.09 3.51 -26.62
CA THR A 294 11.79 3.09 -25.39
C THR A 294 11.01 2.08 -24.56
N LEU A 295 9.69 2.01 -24.74
CA LEU A 295 8.82 1.01 -24.14
C LEU A 295 7.86 0.49 -25.20
N ALA A 296 7.51 -0.79 -25.11
CA ALA A 296 6.50 -1.44 -25.94
C ALA A 296 5.76 -2.51 -25.14
N GLU A 297 4.43 -2.53 -25.25
CA GLU A 297 3.57 -3.55 -24.65
C GLU A 297 2.48 -3.93 -25.68
N PRO A 298 2.40 -5.20 -26.11
CA PRO A 298 1.32 -5.66 -26.98
C PRO A 298 -0.01 -5.66 -26.22
N VAL A 299 -1.05 -5.10 -26.84
CA VAL A 299 -2.41 -5.04 -26.25
C VAL A 299 -3.40 -5.96 -26.97
N ASP A 300 -3.07 -6.40 -28.17
CA ASP A 300 -3.73 -7.48 -28.91
C ASP A 300 -2.75 -8.10 -29.92
N THR A 301 -3.24 -8.97 -30.83
CA THR A 301 -2.38 -9.67 -31.81
C THR A 301 -1.74 -8.73 -32.85
N ASN A 302 -2.39 -7.61 -33.16
CA ASN A 302 -2.03 -6.64 -34.18
C ASN A 302 -1.70 -5.26 -33.62
N THR A 303 -1.86 -4.99 -32.33
CA THR A 303 -1.69 -3.65 -31.76
C THR A 303 -0.67 -3.65 -30.65
N VAL A 304 0.28 -2.73 -30.72
CA VAL A 304 1.31 -2.49 -29.70
C VAL A 304 1.21 -1.06 -29.22
N VAL A 305 1.08 -0.87 -27.91
CA VAL A 305 1.25 0.45 -27.29
C VAL A 305 2.73 0.67 -27.06
N PHE A 306 3.21 1.88 -27.32
CA PHE A 306 4.61 2.22 -27.13
C PHE A 306 4.79 3.61 -26.52
N ARG A 307 5.98 3.84 -25.97
CA ARG A 307 6.48 5.18 -25.63
C ARG A 307 7.65 5.54 -26.53
N ALA A 308 7.60 6.67 -27.20
CA ALA A 308 8.66 7.18 -28.07
C ALA A 308 9.04 8.61 -27.71
N PHE A 309 10.09 9.12 -28.35
CA PHE A 309 10.41 10.54 -28.36
C PHE A 309 9.70 11.23 -29.52
N ALA A 310 9.00 12.32 -29.23
CA ALA A 310 8.36 13.14 -30.24
C ALA A 310 9.42 13.69 -31.21
N PRO A 311 9.27 13.52 -32.54
CA PRO A 311 10.32 13.89 -33.50
C PRO A 311 10.75 15.36 -33.43
N LYS A 312 9.81 16.28 -33.10
CA LYS A 312 10.08 17.72 -33.07
C LYS A 312 10.60 18.22 -31.72
N THR A 313 10.08 17.70 -30.61
CA THR A 313 10.36 18.24 -29.26
C THR A 313 11.29 17.36 -28.44
N GLY A 314 11.47 16.10 -28.82
CA GLY A 314 12.20 15.09 -28.06
C GLY A 314 11.46 14.61 -26.80
N GLU A 315 10.25 15.10 -26.53
CA GLU A 315 9.45 14.75 -25.35
C GLU A 315 8.91 13.32 -25.43
N ASN A 316 8.73 12.66 -24.30
CA ASN A 316 8.07 11.35 -24.25
C ASN A 316 6.61 11.48 -24.69
N ILE A 317 6.21 10.64 -25.64
CA ILE A 317 4.84 10.52 -26.11
C ILE A 317 4.44 9.05 -26.15
N LEU A 318 3.17 8.78 -25.86
CA LEU A 318 2.58 7.46 -26.04
C LEU A 318 1.91 7.36 -27.41
N GLY A 319 1.82 6.16 -27.95
CA GLY A 319 1.11 5.89 -29.20
C GLY A 319 0.80 4.42 -29.40
N LEU A 320 0.14 4.14 -30.51
CA LEU A 320 -0.26 2.80 -30.96
C LEU A 320 0.39 2.49 -32.30
N PHE A 321 1.01 1.31 -32.42
CA PHE A 321 1.38 0.71 -33.68
C PHE A 321 0.37 -0.37 -34.05
N LYS A 322 -0.29 -0.22 -35.20
CA LYS A 322 -1.05 -1.31 -35.80
C LYS A 322 -0.14 -2.08 -36.76
N LEU A 323 0.16 -3.32 -36.38
CA LEU A 323 0.97 -4.29 -37.10
C LEU A 323 0.16 -4.87 -38.26
N ALA A 324 0.37 -4.33 -39.45
CA ALA A 324 -0.23 -4.79 -40.70
C ALA A 324 0.84 -4.82 -41.80
N THR A 325 0.44 -5.05 -43.05
CA THR A 325 1.34 -4.97 -44.20
C THR A 325 1.95 -3.56 -44.33
N GLU A 326 1.16 -2.54 -44.03
CA GLU A 326 1.61 -1.17 -43.79
C GLU A 326 1.30 -0.78 -42.35
N ASN A 327 2.33 -0.50 -41.56
CA ASN A 327 2.14 -0.12 -40.17
C ASN A 327 1.57 1.30 -40.07
N THR A 328 0.47 1.45 -39.33
CA THR A 328 -0.06 2.77 -39.00
C THR A 328 0.29 3.12 -37.56
N THR A 329 0.63 4.39 -37.34
CA THR A 329 0.98 4.93 -36.02
C THR A 329 -0.01 6.00 -35.61
N ASP A 330 -0.59 5.87 -34.43
CA ASP A 330 -1.47 6.88 -33.82
C ASP A 330 -0.82 7.41 -32.54
N PHE A 331 -0.40 8.68 -32.55
CA PHE A 331 0.26 9.32 -31.42
C PHE A 331 -0.73 10.06 -30.51
N LYS A 332 -0.51 9.96 -29.20
CA LYS A 332 -1.27 10.67 -28.16
C LYS A 332 -0.35 11.64 -27.40
N PRO A 333 0.09 12.77 -28.01
CA PRO A 333 1.13 13.63 -27.46
C PRO A 333 0.74 14.32 -26.14
N LYS A 334 -0.56 14.47 -25.87
CA LYS A 334 -1.09 15.09 -24.65
C LYS A 334 -1.40 14.10 -23.51
N LEU A 335 -1.14 12.81 -23.72
CA LEU A 335 -1.49 11.78 -22.73
C LEU A 335 -0.57 11.86 -21.51
N LEU A 336 0.74 12.06 -21.74
CA LEU A 336 1.74 12.27 -20.69
C LEU A 336 1.80 13.75 -20.31
N GLU A 337 1.73 14.03 -19.01
CA GLU A 337 1.66 15.39 -18.46
C GLU A 337 3.05 15.86 -18.05
N LYS A 338 3.64 16.77 -18.85
CA LYS A 338 4.92 17.41 -18.56
C LYS A 338 4.80 18.40 -17.38
N GLN A 339 5.79 18.37 -16.49
CA GLN A 339 6.05 19.32 -15.40
C GLN A 339 7.34 20.13 -15.63
N ILE A 340 8.37 19.55 -16.24
CA ILE A 340 9.69 20.18 -16.40
C ILE A 340 10.11 20.17 -17.87
N ASP A 341 10.65 19.04 -18.36
CA ASP A 341 11.38 18.99 -19.62
C ASP A 341 10.75 18.06 -20.66
N GLY A 342 9.77 17.27 -20.23
CA GLY A 342 8.97 16.34 -21.04
C GLY A 342 9.68 15.01 -21.30
N ILE A 343 10.86 14.78 -20.74
CA ILE A 343 11.70 13.61 -21.00
C ILE A 343 11.97 12.85 -19.70
N PHE A 344 12.53 13.54 -18.69
CA PHE A 344 12.86 12.90 -17.43
C PHE A 344 11.67 12.88 -16.48
N ASP A 345 10.94 13.99 -16.38
CA ASP A 345 9.77 14.13 -15.52
C ASP A 345 8.57 13.25 -15.95
N THR A 346 8.53 12.88 -17.23
CA THR A 346 7.52 11.98 -17.81
C THR A 346 7.99 10.53 -17.95
N ASP A 347 9.21 10.19 -17.51
CA ASP A 347 9.70 8.81 -17.48
C ASP A 347 8.83 7.93 -16.55
N GLY A 348 8.76 6.63 -16.81
CA GLY A 348 7.75 5.77 -16.21
C GLY A 348 7.76 4.34 -16.71
N MET A 349 6.74 3.61 -16.31
CA MET A 349 6.52 2.21 -16.64
C MET A 349 5.17 2.06 -17.33
N LEU A 350 5.11 1.22 -18.36
CA LEU A 350 3.93 0.93 -19.17
C LEU A 350 3.58 -0.55 -19.00
N LYS A 351 2.32 -0.86 -18.64
CA LYS A 351 1.81 -2.24 -18.55
C LYS A 351 0.39 -2.37 -19.07
N TYR A 352 0.07 -3.56 -19.58
CA TYR A 352 -1.25 -3.92 -20.08
C TYR A 352 -1.93 -4.94 -19.17
N ASP A 353 -3.16 -4.64 -18.75
CA ASP A 353 -4.04 -5.58 -18.06
C ASP A 353 -4.84 -6.38 -19.09
N LYS A 354 -4.43 -7.63 -19.31
CA LYS A 354 -5.08 -8.55 -20.25
C LYS A 354 -6.53 -8.87 -19.88
N VAL A 355 -6.88 -8.84 -18.59
CA VAL A 355 -8.20 -9.23 -18.10
C VAL A 355 -9.20 -8.11 -18.32
N LYS A 356 -8.82 -6.87 -17.98
CA LYS A 356 -9.67 -5.69 -18.12
C LYS A 356 -9.49 -4.93 -19.41
N ARG A 357 -8.51 -5.34 -20.23
CA ARG A 357 -8.16 -4.70 -21.50
C ARG A 357 -7.87 -3.20 -21.30
N SER A 358 -7.09 -2.89 -20.28
CA SER A 358 -6.68 -1.52 -19.97
C SER A 358 -5.16 -1.39 -19.97
N VAL A 359 -4.68 -0.18 -20.25
CA VAL A 359 -3.27 0.16 -20.25
C VAL A 359 -3.00 1.11 -19.10
N VAL A 360 -1.94 0.85 -18.36
CA VAL A 360 -1.55 1.64 -17.20
C VAL A 360 -0.16 2.20 -17.41
N TYR A 361 -0.03 3.51 -17.19
CA TYR A 361 1.25 4.21 -17.16
C TYR A 361 1.50 4.79 -15.77
N LEU A 362 2.55 4.35 -15.08
CA LEU A 362 2.98 4.91 -13.79
C LEU A 362 4.23 5.76 -14.00
N TYR A 363 4.21 7.01 -13.51
CA TYR A 363 5.40 7.86 -13.56
C TYR A 363 6.46 7.40 -12.55
N LYS A 364 7.73 7.51 -12.93
CA LYS A 364 8.85 7.00 -12.11
C LYS A 364 9.24 7.92 -10.95
N TYR A 365 9.18 9.23 -11.17
CA TYR A 365 9.69 10.25 -10.24
C TYR A 365 8.59 11.07 -9.55
N ARG A 366 7.33 10.64 -9.66
CA ARG A 366 6.18 11.27 -9.00
C ARG A 366 5.07 10.26 -8.75
N ASN A 367 4.20 10.58 -7.81
CA ASN A 367 3.14 9.71 -7.29
C ASN A 367 1.90 9.57 -8.20
N GLN A 368 2.01 9.72 -9.52
CA GLN A 368 0.85 9.76 -10.43
C GLN A 368 0.83 8.56 -11.38
N PHE A 369 -0.37 8.10 -11.74
CA PHE A 369 -0.58 7.12 -12.81
C PHE A 369 -1.77 7.46 -13.70
N ILE A 370 -1.81 6.86 -14.87
CA ILE A 370 -2.88 6.98 -15.87
C ILE A 370 -3.38 5.58 -16.18
N SER A 371 -4.70 5.41 -16.17
CA SER A 371 -5.38 4.22 -16.70
C SER A 371 -6.12 4.60 -17.98
N THR A 372 -5.95 3.82 -19.03
CA THR A 372 -6.60 4.03 -20.34
C THR A 372 -7.24 2.74 -20.84
N ASP A 373 -8.11 2.85 -21.85
CA ASP A 373 -8.51 1.71 -22.67
C ASP A 373 -7.36 1.25 -23.60
N GLN A 374 -7.61 0.24 -24.44
CA GLN A 374 -6.65 -0.26 -25.43
C GLN A 374 -6.31 0.75 -26.54
N ASN A 375 -7.16 1.78 -26.74
CA ASN A 375 -6.98 2.83 -27.74
C ASN A 375 -6.31 4.08 -27.15
N LEU A 376 -5.80 3.99 -25.91
CA LEU A 376 -5.20 5.10 -25.15
C LEU A 376 -6.16 6.26 -24.84
N SER A 377 -7.47 5.99 -24.80
CA SER A 377 -8.45 6.93 -24.24
C SER A 377 -8.39 6.89 -22.72
N VAL A 378 -8.24 8.05 -22.06
CA VAL A 378 -8.13 8.13 -20.60
C VAL A 378 -9.40 7.64 -19.93
N VAL A 379 -9.28 6.62 -19.09
CA VAL A 379 -10.35 6.13 -18.20
C VAL A 379 -10.26 6.85 -16.86
N SER A 380 -9.07 6.92 -16.28
CA SER A 380 -8.85 7.61 -15.01
C SER A 380 -7.40 8.10 -14.86
N ARG A 381 -7.22 9.11 -14.01
CA ARG A 381 -5.92 9.53 -13.49
C ARG A 381 -5.95 9.40 -11.98
N GLY A 382 -4.94 8.78 -11.41
CA GLY A 382 -4.87 8.50 -9.99
C GLY A 382 -3.52 8.84 -9.39
N LYS A 383 -3.42 8.69 -8.06
CA LYS A 383 -2.18 8.87 -7.32
C LYS A 383 -1.85 7.64 -6.48
N THR A 384 -0.57 7.34 -6.35
CA THR A 384 -0.07 6.42 -5.32
C THR A 384 -0.09 7.10 -3.95
N ILE A 385 -0.05 6.34 -2.85
CA ILE A 385 -0.10 6.89 -1.48
C ILE A 385 1.14 7.73 -1.09
N ASP A 386 2.20 7.69 -1.88
CA ASP A 386 3.34 8.60 -1.74
C ASP A 386 2.91 10.08 -1.87
N THR A 387 3.70 11.01 -1.33
CA THR A 387 3.37 12.45 -1.29
C THR A 387 4.05 13.30 -2.38
N PHE A 388 4.97 12.75 -3.17
CA PHE A 388 5.72 13.52 -4.17
C PHE A 388 4.96 13.62 -5.50
N SER A 389 4.06 14.60 -5.61
CA SER A 389 3.38 14.91 -6.89
C SER A 389 4.21 15.71 -7.89
N ILE A 390 5.29 16.37 -7.44
CA ILE A 390 6.19 17.14 -8.28
C ILE A 390 7.52 16.39 -8.38
N ALA A 391 7.97 16.13 -9.61
CA ALA A 391 9.22 15.45 -9.85
C ALA A 391 10.42 16.29 -9.36
N LYS A 392 11.18 15.78 -8.40
CA LYS A 392 12.40 16.43 -7.87
C LYS A 392 13.63 16.07 -8.72
N ILE A 393 13.65 16.58 -9.95
CA ILE A 393 14.72 16.32 -10.93
C ILE A 393 15.44 17.62 -11.25
N GLN A 394 16.77 17.60 -11.21
CA GLN A 394 17.59 18.71 -11.68
C GLN A 394 18.22 18.34 -13.03
N VAL A 395 17.82 19.06 -14.09
CA VAL A 395 18.26 18.80 -15.46
C VAL A 395 19.21 19.92 -15.90
N LYS A 396 20.40 19.54 -16.40
CA LYS A 396 21.32 20.46 -17.08
C LYS A 396 21.36 20.16 -18.58
N TYR A 397 21.20 21.20 -19.40
CA TYR A 397 21.43 21.12 -20.83
C TYR A 397 22.92 21.36 -21.12
N LEU A 398 23.51 20.53 -21.96
CA LEU A 398 24.90 20.62 -22.41
C LEU A 398 24.89 21.06 -23.88
N PRO A 399 25.08 22.37 -24.19
CA PRO A 399 24.96 22.89 -25.55
C PRO A 399 25.96 22.25 -26.52
N ALA A 400 27.18 21.97 -26.05
CA ALA A 400 28.26 21.40 -26.85
C ALA A 400 27.94 19.99 -27.38
N SER A 401 27.23 19.17 -26.60
CA SER A 401 26.84 17.81 -27.00
C SER A 401 25.35 17.69 -27.38
N LYS A 402 24.57 18.77 -27.27
CA LYS A 402 23.10 18.79 -27.41
C LYS A 402 22.40 17.75 -26.53
N GLN A 403 22.99 17.40 -25.38
CA GLN A 403 22.46 16.40 -24.45
C GLN A 403 21.85 17.06 -23.22
N ARG A 404 20.83 16.43 -22.65
CA ARG A 404 20.33 16.74 -21.32
C ARG A 404 20.81 15.67 -20.36
N LYS A 405 21.31 16.08 -19.19
CA LYS A 405 21.78 15.16 -18.15
C LYS A 405 21.21 15.56 -16.79
N MET A 406 20.92 14.57 -15.96
CA MET A 406 20.60 14.82 -14.55
C MET A 406 21.86 15.25 -13.80
N SER A 407 21.78 16.33 -13.02
CA SER A 407 22.93 16.85 -12.26
C SER A 407 23.13 16.19 -10.90
N THR A 408 22.15 15.44 -10.40
CA THR A 408 22.20 14.66 -9.15
C THR A 408 21.51 13.30 -9.36
N PRO A 409 21.82 12.27 -8.54
CA PRO A 409 21.07 11.02 -8.55
C PRO A 409 19.57 11.30 -8.37
N PRO A 410 18.69 10.76 -9.22
CA PRO A 410 17.29 11.13 -9.20
C PRO A 410 16.57 10.55 -7.98
N PHE A 411 15.68 11.36 -7.40
CA PHE A 411 14.77 10.93 -6.36
C PHE A 411 13.67 10.05 -6.98
N VAL A 412 13.87 8.73 -6.95
CA VAL A 412 12.91 7.75 -7.49
C VAL A 412 11.76 7.59 -6.51
N VAL A 413 10.52 7.60 -7.03
CA VAL A 413 9.29 7.35 -6.24
C VAL A 413 8.79 5.93 -6.47
N ASN A 414 8.80 5.48 -7.72
CA ASN A 414 8.27 4.18 -8.14
C ASN A 414 9.34 3.35 -8.84
N LYS A 415 9.60 2.11 -8.37
CA LYS A 415 10.65 1.23 -8.93
C LYS A 415 10.17 0.41 -10.12
N THR A 416 9.06 -0.31 -9.95
CA THR A 416 8.48 -1.21 -10.95
C THR A 416 7.01 -1.47 -10.62
N ILE A 417 6.23 -1.93 -11.60
CA ILE A 417 4.81 -2.24 -11.45
C ILE A 417 4.42 -3.60 -12.02
N ALA A 418 3.31 -4.12 -11.53
CA ALA A 418 2.52 -5.14 -12.20
C ALA A 418 1.04 -4.72 -12.21
N VAL A 419 0.29 -5.17 -13.21
CA VAL A 419 -1.16 -4.92 -13.30
C VAL A 419 -1.86 -6.23 -13.60
N HIS A 420 -2.93 -6.52 -12.86
CA HIS A 420 -3.73 -7.70 -13.10
C HIS A 420 -5.15 -7.52 -12.58
N ASN A 421 -6.15 -7.70 -13.45
CA ASN A 421 -7.57 -7.68 -13.10
C ASN A 421 -7.98 -6.43 -12.29
N ASN A 422 -7.68 -5.26 -12.85
CA ASN A 422 -7.95 -3.93 -12.31
C ASN A 422 -7.16 -3.54 -11.05
N LEU A 423 -6.22 -4.39 -10.61
CA LEU A 423 -5.31 -4.07 -9.52
C LEU A 423 -3.98 -3.59 -10.06
N LEU A 424 -3.51 -2.45 -9.56
CA LEU A 424 -2.17 -1.94 -9.78
C LEU A 424 -1.32 -2.27 -8.55
N TYR A 425 -0.22 -2.97 -8.79
CA TYR A 425 0.79 -3.31 -7.78
C TYR A 425 2.02 -2.46 -8.04
N VAL A 426 2.47 -1.71 -7.05
CA VAL A 426 3.58 -0.75 -7.17
C VAL A 426 4.67 -1.10 -6.19
N ALA A 427 5.87 -1.39 -6.68
CA ALA A 427 7.05 -1.46 -5.83
C ALA A 427 7.52 -0.04 -5.48
N SER A 428 7.31 0.36 -4.24
CA SER A 428 7.64 1.71 -3.76
C SER A 428 9.14 1.89 -3.56
N ALA A 429 9.63 3.10 -3.85
CA ALA A 429 11.02 3.47 -3.64
C ALA A 429 11.27 4.20 -2.31
N LEU A 430 10.21 4.53 -1.56
CA LEU A 430 10.28 5.37 -0.38
C LEU A 430 9.69 4.65 0.84
N PRO A 431 10.26 4.88 2.05
CA PRO A 431 9.70 4.35 3.29
C PRO A 431 8.43 5.10 3.67
N GLY A 432 7.44 4.37 4.20
CA GLY A 432 6.20 4.97 4.71
C GLY A 432 6.44 5.77 5.99
N LYS A 433 5.51 6.67 6.35
CA LYS A 433 5.67 7.58 7.49
C LYS A 433 5.91 6.88 8.84
N PHE A 434 5.32 5.69 9.03
CA PHE A 434 5.42 4.87 10.25
C PHE A 434 5.93 3.46 9.94
N GLU A 435 6.78 3.34 8.94
CA GLU A 435 7.37 2.06 8.56
C GLU A 435 8.60 1.75 9.42
N ALA A 436 8.65 0.53 9.96
CA ALA A 436 9.82 0.05 10.70
C ALA A 436 11.04 -0.03 9.76
N ILE A 437 12.17 0.50 10.22
CA ILE A 437 13.42 0.58 9.43
C ILE A 437 13.92 -0.81 9.07
N GLU A 438 13.77 -1.77 9.98
CA GLU A 438 14.17 -3.17 9.81
C GLU A 438 13.41 -3.82 8.65
N LEU A 439 12.10 -3.53 8.53
CA LEU A 439 11.28 -4.04 7.43
C LEU A 439 11.72 -3.44 6.09
N TRP A 440 12.01 -2.14 6.06
CA TRP A 440 12.47 -1.43 4.86
C TRP A 440 13.82 -1.93 4.34
N ASP A 441 14.72 -2.30 5.24
CA ASP A 441 16.02 -2.86 4.88
C ASP A 441 15.90 -4.32 4.42
N ALA A 442 15.01 -5.09 5.03
CA ALA A 442 14.82 -6.52 4.76
C ALA A 442 13.95 -6.84 3.54
N ALA A 443 13.15 -5.90 3.03
CA ALA A 443 12.16 -6.18 1.99
C ALA A 443 11.96 -5.03 0.98
N THR A 444 11.35 -5.36 -0.16
CA THR A 444 10.74 -4.38 -1.05
C THR A 444 9.24 -4.35 -0.83
N ILE A 445 8.69 -3.17 -0.56
CA ILE A 445 7.27 -3.01 -0.25
C ILE A 445 6.45 -2.82 -1.54
N ILE A 446 5.39 -3.61 -1.67
CA ILE A 446 4.43 -3.55 -2.76
C ILE A 446 3.15 -2.89 -2.24
N ASP A 447 2.81 -1.74 -2.79
CA ASP A 447 1.54 -1.04 -2.55
C ASP A 447 0.51 -1.48 -3.60
N VAL A 448 -0.70 -1.83 -3.17
CA VAL A 448 -1.78 -2.33 -4.04
C VAL A 448 -2.90 -1.30 -4.13
N TYR A 449 -3.36 -1.03 -5.36
CA TYR A 449 -4.41 -0.05 -5.66
C TYR A 449 -5.51 -0.69 -6.50
N ASP A 450 -6.75 -0.28 -6.28
CA ASP A 450 -7.87 -0.57 -7.16
C ASP A 450 -8.02 0.55 -8.20
N LEU A 451 -7.88 0.21 -9.48
CA LEU A 451 -7.95 1.16 -10.58
C LEU A 451 -9.39 1.61 -10.90
N SER A 452 -10.43 0.96 -10.36
CA SER A 452 -11.83 1.34 -10.61
C SER A 452 -12.22 2.64 -9.91
N ASN A 453 -11.70 2.84 -8.71
CA ASN A 453 -11.98 3.99 -7.86
C ASN A 453 -10.70 4.74 -7.43
N ASN A 454 -9.54 4.35 -7.97
CA ASN A 454 -8.22 4.90 -7.64
C ASN A 454 -7.89 4.86 -6.13
N SER A 455 -8.42 3.86 -5.42
CA SER A 455 -8.18 3.72 -3.98
C SER A 455 -6.95 2.85 -3.69
N TYR A 456 -6.18 3.24 -2.69
CA TYR A 456 -5.18 2.35 -2.08
C TYR A 456 -5.89 1.24 -1.31
N LEU A 457 -5.42 -0.01 -1.38
CA LEU A 457 -6.03 -1.12 -0.65
C LEU A 457 -5.20 -1.54 0.56
N PHE A 458 -3.95 -1.93 0.31
CA PHE A 458 -3.01 -2.42 1.33
C PHE A 458 -1.60 -2.49 0.74
N SER A 459 -0.62 -2.82 1.58
CA SER A 459 0.76 -3.09 1.19
C SER A 459 1.23 -4.44 1.71
N PHE A 460 2.24 -5.01 1.07
CA PHE A 460 2.91 -6.21 1.57
C PHE A 460 4.39 -6.24 1.21
N PRO A 461 5.24 -6.85 2.05
CA PRO A 461 6.65 -7.01 1.77
C PRO A 461 6.94 -8.19 0.84
N ILE A 462 7.90 -8.01 -0.06
CA ILE A 462 8.63 -9.09 -0.72
C ILE A 462 10.05 -9.08 -0.15
N TYR A 463 10.37 -10.10 0.65
CA TYR A 463 11.64 -10.18 1.36
C TYR A 463 12.84 -10.40 0.44
N ASN A 464 13.97 -9.85 0.84
CA ASN A 464 15.24 -10.01 0.14
C ASN A 464 15.71 -11.48 0.20
N VAL A 465 16.36 -11.94 -0.86
CA VAL A 465 16.99 -13.27 -0.91
C VAL A 465 18.49 -13.08 -0.94
N LYS A 466 19.22 -13.63 0.05
CA LYS A 466 20.69 -13.49 0.16
C LYS A 466 21.16 -12.01 0.10
N LYS A 467 20.41 -11.10 0.74
CA LYS A 467 20.60 -9.63 0.73
C LYS A 467 20.30 -8.92 -0.60
N GLU A 468 19.92 -9.64 -1.65
CA GLU A 468 19.49 -9.04 -2.92
C GLU A 468 18.04 -8.55 -2.81
N LYS A 469 17.79 -7.33 -3.29
CA LYS A 469 16.44 -6.76 -3.36
C LYS A 469 15.69 -7.25 -4.59
N MET A 470 14.36 -7.18 -4.53
CA MET A 470 13.50 -7.49 -5.68
C MET A 470 13.79 -6.54 -6.84
N LYS A 471 14.00 -7.09 -8.04
CA LYS A 471 14.21 -6.32 -9.28
C LYS A 471 12.91 -6.08 -10.05
N SER A 472 12.10 -7.12 -10.20
CA SER A 472 10.84 -7.07 -10.94
C SER A 472 9.89 -8.13 -10.44
N PHE A 473 8.60 -7.98 -10.75
CA PHE A 473 7.58 -8.96 -10.42
C PHE A 473 6.43 -8.91 -11.43
N ILE A 474 5.65 -9.99 -11.48
CA ILE A 474 4.43 -10.08 -12.28
C ILE A 474 3.36 -10.83 -11.49
N VAL A 475 2.10 -10.50 -11.76
CA VAL A 475 0.94 -11.12 -11.10
C VAL A 475 0.08 -11.85 -12.13
N GLN A 476 -0.39 -13.03 -11.76
CA GLN A 476 -1.30 -13.83 -12.56
C GLN A 476 -2.30 -14.56 -11.65
N GLY A 477 -3.56 -14.16 -11.72
CA GLY A 477 -4.59 -14.69 -10.83
C GLY A 477 -4.24 -14.37 -9.38
N ASN A 478 -4.12 -15.42 -8.55
CA ASN A 478 -3.69 -15.33 -7.16
C ASN A 478 -2.20 -15.69 -6.97
N LEU A 479 -1.40 -15.71 -8.02
CA LEU A 479 0.04 -15.97 -7.94
C LEU A 479 0.81 -14.70 -8.27
N LEU A 480 1.86 -14.45 -7.49
CA LEU A 480 2.85 -13.42 -7.75
C LEU A 480 4.20 -14.09 -7.94
N PHE A 481 4.91 -13.71 -9.00
CA PHE A 481 6.26 -14.15 -9.29
C PHE A 481 7.19 -12.96 -9.18
N ALA A 482 8.25 -13.07 -8.38
CA ALA A 482 9.24 -12.02 -8.17
C ALA A 482 10.63 -12.50 -8.57
N ILE A 483 11.41 -11.65 -9.25
CA ILE A 483 12.83 -11.86 -9.48
C ILE A 483 13.59 -11.10 -8.40
N VAL A 484 14.28 -11.83 -7.53
CA VAL A 484 15.08 -11.31 -6.40
C VAL A 484 16.52 -11.78 -6.58
N GLY A 485 17.41 -10.88 -6.99
CA GLY A 485 18.77 -11.26 -7.39
C GLY A 485 18.79 -12.27 -8.54
N THR A 486 19.25 -13.49 -8.27
CA THR A 486 19.21 -14.63 -9.21
C THR A 486 18.01 -15.56 -8.99
N HIS A 487 17.16 -15.30 -8.00
CA HIS A 487 16.09 -16.22 -7.61
C HIS A 487 14.76 -15.76 -8.20
N LEU A 488 14.01 -16.73 -8.72
CA LEU A 488 12.60 -16.60 -9.01
C LEU A 488 11.80 -17.10 -7.82
N VAL A 489 11.03 -16.22 -7.19
CA VAL A 489 10.26 -16.49 -5.99
C VAL A 489 8.77 -16.47 -6.32
N LEU A 490 8.06 -17.52 -5.92
CA LEU A 490 6.62 -17.69 -6.10
C LEU A 490 5.90 -17.41 -4.78
N TYR A 491 4.93 -16.50 -4.84
CA TYR A 491 4.02 -16.17 -3.75
C TYR A 491 2.58 -16.51 -4.12
N LYS A 492 1.81 -16.99 -3.14
CA LYS A 492 0.35 -17.07 -3.20
C LYS A 492 -0.24 -15.82 -2.58
N LEU A 493 -0.99 -15.05 -3.35
CA LEU A 493 -1.77 -13.92 -2.88
C LEU A 493 -3.05 -14.42 -2.22
N ASN A 494 -3.45 -13.78 -1.12
CA ASN A 494 -4.69 -14.12 -0.43
C ASN A 494 -5.89 -13.73 -1.31
N PRO A 495 -6.79 -14.68 -1.65
CA PRO A 495 -7.88 -14.46 -2.60
C PRO A 495 -8.97 -13.51 -2.10
N LEU A 496 -8.99 -13.16 -0.80
CA LEU A 496 -9.88 -12.14 -0.26
C LEU A 496 -9.53 -10.73 -0.74
N PHE A 497 -8.28 -10.51 -1.15
CA PHE A 497 -7.81 -9.22 -1.66
C PHE A 497 -7.98 -9.14 -3.19
N LYS A 498 -9.19 -8.79 -3.62
CA LYS A 498 -9.54 -8.58 -5.04
C LYS A 498 -10.07 -7.16 -5.24
N SER A 499 -10.04 -6.70 -6.49
CA SER A 499 -10.69 -5.43 -6.86
C SER A 499 -12.17 -5.47 -6.49
N ASN A 500 -12.65 -4.41 -5.85
CA ASN A 500 -14.05 -4.20 -5.51
C ASN A 500 -14.79 -3.80 -6.78
N LEU A 501 -15.07 -4.79 -7.63
CA LEU A 501 -16.11 -4.65 -8.64
C LEU A 501 -17.43 -4.57 -7.87
N LYS A 502 -17.85 -3.34 -7.51
CA LYS A 502 -19.28 -3.10 -7.27
C LYS A 502 -20.01 -3.68 -8.47
N LYS A 503 -20.89 -4.65 -8.21
CA LYS A 503 -21.85 -5.17 -9.19
C LYS A 503 -22.67 -4.03 -9.76
#